data_AF-A0A934ZFY4-F1
#
_entry.id   AF-A0A934ZFY4-F1
#
_cell.length_a   1.000
_cell.length_b   1.000
_cell.length_c   1.000
_cell.angle_alpha   90.00
_cell.angle_beta   90.00
_cell.angle_gamma   90.00
#
_symmetry.space_group_name_H-M   'P 1'
#
loop_
_entity.id
_entity.type
_entity.pdbx_description
1 polymer ?
#
loop_
_entity_poly.entity_id
_entity_poly.type
_entity_poly.pdbx_seq_one_letter_code
_entity_poly.pdbx_strand_id
1 'polypeptide(L)'
;MNLLMTRWSSLFALSSLLIACSDPASPPADSGTVDSGAVDSGTVDSGTVDGGMTDAGPAIDRTGVDVPAIDVAMDVPGDIANDRGGDAGESCASAVEGAACSMEGQRCGGPCTDPCRFCNIFHCTSGRWTRMEIFPRPCEDGGTADGSVETAGARMLWQAPGGFTAMGPAVMVDADGTVRVWDTTRGVELASPSAPTRTLHVTETAARDLFSRWTMADRSSLPHSGSGGECTGRVSFRSCADVSCRVESFYFNNAAQLAPELDPVRMWFEDNLASETRSAHPATYCRF
;
A
#
# COMPACT_ATOMS: atom_id res chain seq x y z
N MET A 1 17.10 -64.51 37.86
CA MET A 1 15.77 -65.08 37.56
C MET A 1 15.02 -64.01 36.78
N ASN A 2 15.00 -64.09 35.44
CA ASN A 2 14.04 -64.83 34.61
C ASN A 2 12.71 -64.06 34.45
N LEU A 3 12.09 -63.91 33.28
CA LEU A 3 12.39 -64.24 31.86
C LEU A 3 11.31 -63.53 31.00
N LEU A 4 11.64 -62.91 29.85
CA LEU A 4 10.73 -62.54 28.72
C LEU A 4 9.49 -61.67 29.12
N MET A 5 8.66 -61.04 28.28
CA MET A 5 8.35 -61.01 26.83
C MET A 5 7.69 -59.62 26.57
N THR A 6 7.56 -58.99 25.39
CA THR A 6 7.74 -59.37 23.98
C THR A 6 8.18 -58.12 23.17
N ARG A 7 8.60 -58.27 21.91
CA ARG A 7 8.76 -57.16 20.93
C ARG A 7 7.42 -56.78 20.28
N TRP A 8 7.26 -55.52 19.91
CA TRP A 8 6.43 -55.12 18.76
C TRP A 8 7.24 -54.24 17.80
N SER A 9 7.53 -54.82 16.63
CA SER A 9 8.30 -54.16 15.56
C SER A 9 7.34 -53.75 14.45
N SER A 10 6.97 -52.47 14.39
CA SER A 10 6.17 -51.93 13.28
C SER A 10 7.08 -51.62 12.08
N LEU A 11 7.28 -52.61 11.21
CA LEU A 11 7.71 -52.34 9.84
C LEU A 11 6.56 -51.66 9.09
N PHE A 12 6.71 -50.39 8.76
CA PHE A 12 5.94 -49.77 7.68
C PHE A 12 6.75 -49.83 6.39
N ALA A 13 6.19 -50.46 5.37
CA ALA A 13 6.83 -50.63 4.08
C ALA A 13 6.86 -49.31 3.30
N LEU A 14 8.06 -48.86 2.95
CA LEU A 14 8.27 -47.84 1.93
C LEU A 14 8.07 -48.46 0.54
N SER A 15 6.83 -48.41 0.05
CA SER A 15 6.55 -48.70 -1.37
C SER A 15 6.96 -47.50 -2.23
N SER A 16 8.08 -47.64 -2.93
CA SER A 16 8.55 -46.67 -3.92
C SER A 16 7.57 -46.57 -5.09
N LEU A 17 6.89 -45.43 -5.23
CA LEU A 17 6.06 -45.13 -6.39
C LEU A 17 6.79 -44.17 -7.33
N LEU A 18 7.61 -44.73 -8.22
CA LEU A 18 8.22 -44.00 -9.34
C LEU A 18 7.17 -43.74 -10.42
N ILE A 19 6.49 -42.59 -10.35
CA ILE A 19 5.68 -42.09 -11.46
C ILE A 19 6.61 -41.29 -12.38
N ALA A 20 6.96 -41.88 -13.52
CA ALA A 20 7.54 -41.16 -14.63
C ALA A 20 6.40 -40.47 -15.41
N CYS A 21 6.33 -39.14 -15.32
CA CYS A 21 5.50 -38.34 -16.20
C CYS A 21 6.27 -38.07 -17.50
N SER A 22 5.80 -38.65 -18.60
CA SER A 22 6.29 -38.34 -19.94
C SER A 22 5.62 -37.08 -20.47
N ASP A 23 6.39 -36.15 -21.04
CA ASP A 23 5.87 -34.90 -21.63
C ASP A 23 4.92 -35.18 -22.81
N PRO A 24 3.72 -34.56 -22.84
CA PRO A 24 2.95 -34.42 -24.07
C PRO A 24 3.52 -33.27 -24.91
N ALA A 25 4.01 -33.61 -26.11
CA ALA A 25 4.56 -32.63 -27.05
C ALA A 25 3.54 -31.53 -27.41
N SER A 26 3.96 -30.27 -27.32
CA SER A 26 3.16 -29.11 -27.72
C SER A 26 3.01 -29.04 -29.25
N PRO A 27 1.83 -28.67 -29.79
CA PRO A 27 1.68 -28.37 -31.20
C PRO A 27 2.42 -27.06 -31.56
N PRO A 28 2.85 -26.89 -32.83
CA PRO A 28 3.50 -25.67 -33.27
C PRO A 28 2.54 -24.46 -33.20
N ALA A 29 3.03 -23.35 -32.66
CA ALA A 29 2.30 -22.09 -32.64
C ALA A 29 2.20 -21.50 -34.05
N ASP A 30 0.99 -21.14 -34.45
CA ASP A 30 0.70 -20.53 -35.76
C ASP A 30 1.05 -19.03 -35.73
N SER A 31 1.93 -18.59 -36.63
CA SER A 31 2.41 -17.21 -36.66
C SER A 31 1.57 -16.35 -37.60
N GLY A 32 0.33 -16.07 -37.20
CA GLY A 32 -0.54 -15.11 -37.87
C GLY A 32 0.05 -13.70 -37.82
N THR A 33 0.46 -13.15 -38.95
CA THR A 33 0.92 -11.77 -39.07
C THR A 33 -0.25 -10.80 -38.90
N VAL A 34 -0.19 -9.94 -37.88
CA VAL A 34 -1.18 -8.88 -37.67
C VAL A 34 -0.89 -7.73 -38.64
N ASP A 35 -1.82 -7.49 -39.55
CA ASP A 35 -1.73 -6.41 -40.53
C ASP A 35 -1.88 -5.04 -39.85
N SER A 36 -0.98 -4.12 -40.16
CA SER A 36 -0.92 -2.79 -39.56
C SER A 36 -1.72 -1.79 -40.39
N GLY A 37 -3.04 -1.95 -40.37
CA GLY A 37 -3.97 -1.01 -41.01
C GLY A 37 -3.79 0.40 -40.43
N ALA A 38 -3.60 1.38 -41.32
CA ALA A 38 -3.35 2.77 -40.94
C ALA A 38 -4.54 3.35 -40.16
N VAL A 39 -4.27 3.87 -38.95
CA VAL A 39 -5.25 4.64 -38.18
C VAL A 39 -5.32 6.04 -38.77
N ASP A 40 -6.45 6.36 -39.39
CA ASP A 40 -6.70 7.65 -40.01
C ASP A 40 -6.85 8.74 -38.93
N SER A 41 -5.99 9.76 -38.98
CA SER A 41 -5.97 10.85 -38.01
C SER A 41 -6.96 11.95 -38.42
N GLY A 42 -8.25 11.66 -38.20
CA GLY A 42 -9.33 12.63 -38.38
C GLY A 42 -9.11 13.87 -37.52
N THR A 43 -9.08 15.03 -38.17
CA THR A 43 -8.92 16.33 -37.51
C THR A 43 -10.12 16.65 -36.62
N VAL A 44 -9.89 16.85 -35.32
CA VAL A 44 -10.91 17.33 -34.38
C VAL A 44 -11.15 18.82 -34.64
N ASP A 45 -12.34 19.13 -35.16
CA ASP A 45 -12.77 20.51 -35.39
C ASP A 45 -12.96 21.24 -34.05
N SER A 46 -12.30 22.40 -33.92
CA SER A 46 -12.32 23.21 -32.70
C SER A 46 -13.46 24.22 -32.78
N GLY A 47 -14.69 23.71 -32.68
CA GLY A 47 -15.91 24.53 -32.65
C GLY A 47 -15.85 25.57 -31.53
N THR A 48 -15.89 26.84 -31.91
CA THR A 48 -15.95 27.98 -30.97
C THR A 48 -17.19 27.89 -30.09
N VAL A 49 -17.00 27.82 -28.77
CA VAL A 49 -18.08 27.94 -27.79
C VAL A 49 -18.53 29.39 -27.75
N ASP A 50 -19.78 29.64 -28.17
CA ASP A 50 -20.36 30.98 -28.23
C ASP A 50 -20.81 31.45 -26.83
N GLY A 51 -20.49 32.70 -26.50
CA GLY A 51 -20.66 33.29 -25.17
C GLY A 51 -22.07 33.80 -24.90
N GLY A 52 -23.04 32.88 -24.77
CA GLY A 52 -24.46 33.22 -24.63
C GLY A 52 -24.88 33.69 -23.23
N MET A 53 -25.19 34.99 -23.11
CA MET A 53 -26.11 35.64 -22.15
C MET A 53 -26.17 35.16 -20.69
N THR A 54 -25.68 36.01 -19.78
CA THR A 54 -26.16 36.03 -18.38
C THR A 54 -27.47 36.82 -18.30
N ASP A 55 -28.55 36.17 -17.84
CA ASP A 55 -29.86 36.81 -17.65
C ASP A 55 -29.87 37.69 -16.37
N ALA A 56 -30.42 38.88 -16.48
CA ALA A 56 -30.47 39.87 -15.40
C ALA A 56 -31.80 39.76 -14.64
N GLY A 57 -31.85 38.81 -13.69
CA GLY A 57 -32.99 38.63 -12.80
C GLY A 57 -33.29 39.88 -11.95
N PRO A 58 -34.56 40.09 -11.55
CA PRO A 58 -35.00 41.33 -10.92
C PRO A 58 -34.44 41.53 -9.50
N ALA A 59 -34.19 42.79 -9.15
CA ALA A 59 -33.70 43.18 -7.84
C ALA A 59 -34.70 42.78 -6.72
N ILE A 60 -34.25 41.95 -5.79
CA ILE A 60 -34.98 41.64 -4.56
C ILE A 60 -34.59 42.69 -3.51
N ASP A 61 -35.53 43.58 -3.19
CA ASP A 61 -35.43 44.48 -2.05
C ASP A 61 -35.39 43.65 -0.74
N ARG A 62 -34.37 43.88 0.08
CA ARG A 62 -34.15 43.22 1.37
C ARG A 62 -34.01 44.25 2.48
N THR A 63 -35.14 44.81 2.90
CA THR A 63 -35.21 45.51 4.18
C THR A 63 -35.17 44.53 5.35
N GLY A 64 -34.05 44.50 6.07
CA GLY A 64 -34.01 44.13 7.50
C GLY A 64 -34.14 42.65 7.87
N VAL A 65 -33.03 41.90 7.79
CA VAL A 65 -32.77 40.76 8.70
C VAL A 65 -31.32 40.85 9.15
N ASP A 66 -31.09 41.16 10.43
CA ASP A 66 -29.77 41.05 11.05
C ASP A 66 -29.39 39.57 11.18
N VAL A 67 -28.38 39.15 10.43
CA VAL A 67 -27.71 37.86 10.61
C VAL A 67 -26.26 38.19 11.01
N PRO A 68 -25.73 37.67 12.13
CA PRO A 68 -24.35 37.94 12.53
C PRO A 68 -23.38 37.40 11.47
N ALA A 69 -22.28 38.13 11.25
CA ALA A 69 -21.37 37.93 10.15
C ALA A 69 -20.86 36.47 10.04
N ILE A 70 -21.10 35.86 8.89
CA ILE A 70 -20.35 34.70 8.41
C ILE A 70 -19.34 35.26 7.42
N ASP A 71 -18.05 35.19 7.74
CA ASP A 71 -16.96 35.54 6.84
C ASP A 71 -16.87 34.50 5.71
N VAL A 72 -17.62 34.75 4.63
CA VAL A 72 -17.42 34.05 3.36
C VAL A 72 -16.28 34.75 2.63
N ALA A 73 -15.05 34.30 2.90
CA ALA A 73 -13.90 34.65 2.08
C ALA A 73 -14.14 34.12 0.66
N MET A 74 -14.32 35.03 -0.30
CA MET A 74 -14.35 34.68 -1.72
C MET A 74 -12.91 34.42 -2.18
N ASP A 75 -12.66 33.25 -2.76
CA ASP A 75 -11.38 32.91 -3.38
C ASP A 75 -10.99 33.94 -4.44
N VAL A 76 -9.83 34.56 -4.24
CA VAL A 76 -9.16 35.38 -5.26
C VAL A 76 -8.33 34.44 -6.12
N PRO A 77 -8.56 34.34 -7.45
CA PRO A 77 -7.73 33.53 -8.33
C PRO A 77 -6.32 34.12 -8.47
N GLY A 78 -5.40 33.78 -7.57
CA GLY A 78 -4.03 34.32 -7.56
C GLY A 78 -3.04 33.63 -6.61
N ASP A 79 -3.45 33.22 -5.41
CA ASP A 79 -2.50 32.94 -4.31
C ASP A 79 -2.16 31.45 -4.06
N ILE A 80 -1.92 30.67 -5.12
CA ILE A 80 -1.44 29.26 -5.01
C ILE A 80 0.03 29.18 -4.47
N ALA A 81 0.70 30.32 -4.25
CA ALA A 81 2.14 30.39 -4.02
C ALA A 81 2.60 30.31 -2.54
N ASN A 82 1.71 30.43 -1.56
CA ASN A 82 2.13 30.79 -0.18
C ASN A 82 1.89 29.77 0.94
N ASP A 83 1.28 28.62 0.68
CA ASP A 83 1.23 27.48 1.63
C ASP A 83 2.57 26.72 1.69
N ARG A 84 3.67 27.46 1.76
CA ARG A 84 5.02 26.92 1.96
C ARG A 84 5.21 26.55 3.42
N GLY A 85 4.69 25.37 3.78
CA GLY A 85 5.14 24.63 4.95
C GLY A 85 6.65 24.43 4.85
N GLY A 86 7.41 25.22 5.59
CA GLY A 86 8.86 25.22 5.55
C GLY A 86 9.43 23.95 6.18
N ASP A 87 9.93 23.05 5.34
CA ASP A 87 10.85 21.94 5.65
C ASP A 87 11.26 21.18 4.37
N ALA A 88 10.51 21.33 3.27
CA ALA A 88 10.90 20.80 1.97
C ALA A 88 12.17 21.48 1.42
N GLY A 89 13.24 20.69 1.23
CA GLY A 89 14.54 21.18 0.75
C GLY A 89 14.50 21.81 -0.65
N GLU A 90 15.51 22.64 -0.96
CA GLU A 90 15.59 23.50 -2.16
C GLU A 90 15.37 22.76 -3.51
N SER A 91 15.64 21.46 -3.57
CA SER A 91 15.37 20.58 -4.72
C SER A 91 13.89 20.44 -5.11
N CYS A 92 12.97 20.99 -4.31
CA CYS A 92 11.53 20.82 -4.47
C CYS A 92 10.78 21.94 -5.20
N ALA A 93 11.43 23.08 -5.49
CA ALA A 93 10.73 24.27 -5.99
C ALA A 93 10.00 24.09 -7.35
N SER A 94 10.31 23.02 -8.10
CA SER A 94 9.70 22.69 -9.40
C SER A 94 8.64 21.57 -9.34
N ALA A 95 8.37 20.98 -8.17
CA ALA A 95 7.37 19.94 -8.04
C ALA A 95 5.96 20.53 -8.00
N VAL A 96 5.33 20.56 -9.19
CA VAL A 96 3.94 20.96 -9.39
C VAL A 96 3.21 19.78 -10.05
N GLU A 97 1.98 19.53 -9.63
CA GLU A 97 1.19 18.42 -10.15
C GLU A 97 1.07 18.45 -11.69
N GLY A 98 1.33 17.32 -12.34
CA GLY A 98 1.37 17.18 -13.79
C GLY A 98 2.61 17.76 -14.49
N ALA A 99 3.48 18.51 -13.80
CA ALA A 99 4.73 19.01 -14.37
C ALA A 99 5.75 17.88 -14.58
N ALA A 100 6.68 18.08 -15.51
CA ALA A 100 7.73 17.10 -15.79
C ALA A 100 8.72 16.99 -14.62
N CYS A 101 9.16 15.76 -14.33
CA CYS A 101 10.18 15.46 -13.33
C CYS A 101 11.42 14.82 -13.99
N SER A 102 12.59 15.09 -13.40
CA SER A 102 13.89 14.73 -13.97
C SER A 102 14.25 13.24 -13.87
N MET A 103 13.63 12.51 -12.96
CA MET A 103 14.00 11.13 -12.64
C MET A 103 12.78 10.37 -12.12
N GLU A 104 12.41 9.27 -12.79
CA GLU A 104 11.32 8.39 -12.36
C GLU A 104 11.56 7.88 -10.93
N GLY A 105 10.53 7.89 -10.09
CA GLY A 105 10.64 7.54 -8.66
C GLY A 105 11.24 8.63 -7.77
N GLN A 106 11.64 9.78 -8.32
CA GLN A 106 12.04 10.94 -7.51
C GLN A 106 10.87 11.37 -6.62
N ARG A 107 11.18 11.70 -5.36
CA ARG A 107 10.24 12.23 -4.37
C ARG A 107 10.53 13.68 -4.08
N CYS A 108 9.50 14.44 -3.78
CA CYS A 108 9.61 15.82 -3.31
C CYS A 108 8.50 16.14 -2.30
N GLY A 109 8.82 16.87 -1.24
CA GLY A 109 7.92 17.13 -0.12
C GLY A 109 8.33 16.30 1.10
N GLY A 110 7.91 16.78 2.27
CA GLY A 110 8.38 16.29 3.56
C GLY A 110 9.82 16.74 3.92
N PRO A 111 10.34 16.32 5.10
CA PRO A 111 9.68 15.46 6.07
C PRO A 111 8.40 16.09 6.62
N CYS A 112 7.32 15.32 6.73
CA CYS A 112 6.06 15.77 7.32
C CYS A 112 6.23 15.80 8.85
N THR A 113 6.94 16.82 9.35
CA THR A 113 7.33 16.98 10.76
C THR A 113 6.13 17.18 11.67
N ASP A 114 5.09 17.84 11.17
CA ASP A 114 3.78 17.94 11.81
C ASP A 114 2.81 16.93 11.17
N PRO A 115 2.51 15.78 11.82
CA PRO A 115 1.53 14.81 11.32
C PRO A 115 0.08 15.35 11.37
N CYS A 116 -0.16 16.48 12.03
CA CYS A 116 -1.48 17.12 12.16
C CYS A 116 -1.81 18.06 10.99
N ARG A 117 -0.87 18.29 10.06
CA ARG A 117 -1.05 19.16 8.89
C ARG A 117 -1.07 18.36 7.61
N PHE A 118 -1.86 18.83 6.64
CA PHE A 118 -1.81 18.32 5.27
C PHE A 118 -0.38 18.40 4.74
N CYS A 119 0.16 17.25 4.33
CA CYS A 119 1.49 17.16 3.78
C CYS A 119 1.40 16.66 2.33
N ASN A 120 1.64 17.58 1.39
CA ASN A 120 1.71 17.26 -0.03
C ASN A 120 3.10 16.67 -0.34
N ILE A 121 3.15 15.39 -0.70
CA ILE A 121 4.35 14.77 -1.28
C ILE A 121 4.07 14.51 -2.75
N PHE A 122 4.99 14.94 -3.62
CA PHE A 122 4.99 14.61 -5.03
C PHE A 122 5.88 13.40 -5.30
N HIS A 123 5.40 12.50 -6.14
CA HIS A 123 6.15 11.35 -6.65
C HIS A 123 6.24 11.46 -8.17
N CYS A 124 7.44 11.25 -8.73
CA CYS A 124 7.65 11.20 -10.16
C CYS A 124 7.17 9.85 -10.72
N THR A 125 6.06 9.86 -11.43
CA THR A 125 5.45 8.68 -12.06
C THR A 125 5.23 8.95 -13.55
N SER A 126 5.74 8.07 -14.41
CA SER A 126 5.72 8.23 -15.87
C SER A 126 6.29 9.57 -16.35
N GLY A 127 7.38 10.05 -15.72
CA GLY A 127 8.03 11.32 -16.04
C GLY A 127 7.23 12.58 -15.66
N ARG A 128 6.15 12.45 -14.88
CA ARG A 128 5.40 13.59 -14.31
C ARG A 128 5.26 13.50 -12.80
N TRP A 129 5.21 14.66 -12.15
CA TRP A 129 4.90 14.76 -10.73
C TRP A 129 3.43 14.48 -10.47
N THR A 130 3.13 13.39 -9.77
CA THR A 130 1.79 13.10 -9.23
C THR A 130 1.76 13.51 -7.77
N ARG A 131 0.71 14.25 -7.35
CA ARG A 131 0.49 14.57 -5.94
C ARG A 131 0.02 13.33 -5.19
N MET A 132 0.66 13.02 -4.08
CA MET A 132 0.18 12.10 -3.06
C MET A 132 -0.20 12.94 -1.84
N GLU A 133 -1.49 13.05 -1.59
CA GLU A 133 -2.01 13.71 -0.41
C GLU A 133 -1.89 12.77 0.79
N ILE A 134 -1.10 13.16 1.79
CA ILE A 134 -1.10 12.48 3.09
C ILE A 134 -2.06 13.25 3.98
N PHE A 135 -3.21 12.61 4.26
CA PHE A 135 -4.21 13.16 5.17
C PHE A 135 -3.59 13.39 6.56
N PRO A 136 -3.85 14.55 7.19
CA PRO A 136 -3.39 14.79 8.55
C PRO A 136 -4.00 13.78 9.52
N ARG A 137 -3.17 13.33 10.47
CA ARG A 137 -3.62 12.58 11.65
C ARG A 137 -4.67 13.44 12.38
N PRO A 138 -5.76 12.84 12.88
CA PRO A 138 -6.62 13.51 13.85
C PRO A 138 -5.79 13.86 15.09
N CYS A 139 -5.51 15.14 15.26
CA CYS A 139 -4.80 15.66 16.41
C CYS A 139 -5.79 16.35 17.33
N GLU A 140 -6.03 15.73 18.49
CA GLU A 140 -6.87 16.30 19.54
C GLU A 140 -6.21 17.57 20.10
N ASP A 141 -7.04 18.60 20.34
CA ASP A 141 -6.60 19.97 20.63
C ASP A 141 -5.67 20.08 21.85
N GLY A 142 -4.36 20.09 21.60
CA GLY A 142 -3.33 20.31 22.63
C GLY A 142 -3.03 19.12 23.54
N GLY A 143 -3.55 17.92 23.25
CA GLY A 143 -3.14 16.69 23.92
C GLY A 143 -1.69 16.36 23.56
N THR A 144 -0.80 16.22 24.56
CA THR A 144 0.56 15.74 24.35
C THR A 144 0.54 14.41 23.59
N ALA A 145 1.30 14.31 22.49
CA ALA A 145 1.28 13.18 21.55
C ALA A 145 1.82 11.85 22.13
N ASP A 146 1.95 11.75 23.45
CA ASP A 146 1.97 10.50 24.25
C ASP A 146 0.61 9.77 24.23
N GLY A 147 -0.28 10.12 23.30
CA GLY A 147 -1.15 9.17 22.61
C GLY A 147 -0.33 8.11 21.86
N SER A 148 0.48 7.36 22.61
CA SER A 148 1.03 6.08 22.23
C SER A 148 -0.16 5.18 21.96
N VAL A 149 -0.51 5.07 20.67
CA VAL A 149 -1.31 3.96 20.17
C VAL A 149 -0.74 2.71 20.83
N GLU A 150 -1.57 1.93 21.53
CA GLU A 150 -1.12 0.70 22.17
C GLU A 150 -0.68 -0.29 21.09
N THR A 151 0.58 -0.13 20.66
CA THR A 151 1.25 -1.07 19.78
C THR A 151 1.82 -2.23 20.58
N ALA A 152 1.64 -2.30 21.90
CA ALA A 152 2.08 -3.41 22.74
C ALA A 152 1.48 -4.74 22.22
N GLY A 153 2.31 -5.60 21.64
CA GLY A 153 1.87 -6.85 21.01
C GLY A 153 1.21 -6.69 19.63
N ALA A 154 1.28 -5.51 19.02
CA ALA A 154 0.90 -5.31 17.63
C ALA A 154 1.82 -6.12 16.69
N ARG A 155 1.23 -6.62 15.61
CA ARG A 155 1.93 -7.46 14.63
C ARG A 155 1.32 -7.31 13.24
N MET A 156 2.16 -7.10 12.25
CA MET A 156 1.77 -7.12 10.83
C MET A 156 2.41 -8.34 10.16
N LEU A 157 1.67 -8.99 9.26
CA LEU A 157 2.14 -10.06 8.39
C LEU A 157 1.73 -9.75 6.96
N TRP A 158 2.68 -9.72 6.05
CA TRP A 158 2.45 -9.79 4.62
C TRP A 158 2.87 -11.18 4.13
N GLN A 159 2.07 -11.78 3.27
CA GLN A 159 2.38 -13.07 2.64
C GLN A 159 1.96 -13.06 1.16
N ALA A 160 2.90 -13.40 0.28
CA ALA A 160 2.62 -13.69 -1.12
C ALA A 160 1.89 -15.04 -1.26
N PRO A 161 1.24 -15.35 -2.40
CA PRO A 161 0.92 -16.73 -2.75
C PRO A 161 2.17 -17.48 -3.24
N GLY A 162 2.09 -18.80 -3.24
CA GLY A 162 3.14 -19.71 -3.74
C GLY A 162 2.74 -20.37 -5.06
N GLY A 163 1.95 -19.69 -5.89
CA GLY A 163 1.26 -20.28 -7.03
C GLY A 163 0.02 -21.09 -6.64
N PHE A 164 -0.47 -21.92 -7.55
CA PHE A 164 -1.80 -22.55 -7.50
C PHE A 164 -2.15 -23.37 -6.24
N THR A 165 -1.17 -23.84 -5.46
CA THR A 165 -1.42 -24.77 -4.32
C THR A 165 -0.60 -24.47 -3.07
N ALA A 166 0.19 -23.40 -3.06
CA ALA A 166 1.09 -23.08 -1.94
C ALA A 166 0.96 -21.62 -1.53
N MET A 167 1.49 -21.29 -0.35
CA MET A 167 1.70 -19.89 0.05
C MET A 167 3.13 -19.49 -0.35
N GLY A 168 3.41 -18.20 -0.45
CA GLY A 168 4.69 -17.69 -0.91
C GLY A 168 5.55 -17.15 0.24
N PRO A 169 6.63 -16.42 -0.10
CA PRO A 169 7.40 -15.66 0.87
C PRO A 169 6.52 -14.78 1.75
N ALA A 170 6.98 -14.56 2.97
CA ALA A 170 6.28 -13.74 3.95
C ALA A 170 7.25 -12.90 4.76
N VAL A 171 6.76 -11.76 5.22
CA VAL A 171 7.44 -10.88 6.18
C VAL A 171 6.48 -10.51 7.30
N MET A 172 6.94 -10.63 8.54
CA MET A 172 6.21 -10.25 9.74
C MET A 172 7.01 -9.20 10.51
N VAL A 173 6.33 -8.18 11.00
CA VAL A 173 6.91 -7.15 11.87
C VAL A 173 6.15 -7.16 13.18
N ASP A 174 6.87 -7.28 14.29
CA ASP A 174 6.35 -7.14 15.65
C ASP A 174 6.60 -5.71 16.19
N ALA A 175 5.80 -5.33 17.18
CA ALA A 175 5.88 -4.05 17.91
C ALA A 175 7.26 -3.68 18.46
N ASP A 176 8.06 -4.68 18.83
CA ASP A 176 9.40 -4.53 19.42
C ASP A 176 10.50 -4.29 18.38
N GLY A 177 10.15 -4.21 17.09
CA GLY A 177 11.10 -4.08 15.99
C GLY A 177 11.66 -5.41 15.47
N THR A 178 11.23 -6.54 16.01
CA THR A 178 11.56 -7.85 15.43
C THR A 178 10.91 -7.99 14.05
N VAL A 179 11.73 -8.21 13.03
CA VAL A 179 11.28 -8.52 11.67
C VAL A 179 11.63 -9.97 11.35
N ARG A 180 10.64 -10.76 10.95
CA ARG A 180 10.78 -12.19 10.64
C ARG A 180 10.49 -12.41 9.16
N VAL A 181 11.39 -13.08 8.45
CA VAL A 181 11.26 -13.33 7.01
C VAL A 181 11.24 -14.82 6.73
N TRP A 182 10.29 -15.26 5.92
CA TRP A 182 10.19 -16.62 5.39
C TRP A 182 10.40 -16.57 3.88
N ASP A 183 11.41 -17.28 3.38
CA ASP A 183 11.64 -17.48 1.95
C ASP A 183 10.86 -18.72 1.43
N THR A 184 10.03 -19.37 2.27
CA THR A 184 9.48 -20.71 2.02
C THR A 184 8.05 -20.71 1.48
N THR A 185 7.65 -21.80 0.80
CA THR A 185 6.32 -21.97 0.22
C THR A 185 5.20 -22.41 1.18
N ARG A 186 5.34 -22.17 2.49
CA ARG A 186 4.37 -22.61 3.51
C ARG A 186 3.66 -21.43 4.15
N GLY A 187 2.37 -21.62 4.45
CA GLY A 187 1.56 -20.61 5.13
C GLY A 187 2.16 -20.19 6.47
N VAL A 188 2.13 -18.90 6.75
CA VAL A 188 2.56 -18.32 8.02
C VAL A 188 1.32 -17.81 8.73
N GLU A 189 1.04 -18.33 9.92
CA GLU A 189 -0.12 -17.91 10.70
C GLU A 189 0.25 -16.85 11.73
N LEU A 190 -0.55 -15.78 11.81
CA LEU A 190 -0.25 -14.59 12.61
C LEU A 190 -0.19 -14.88 14.12
N ALA A 191 -1.04 -15.80 14.60
CA ALA A 191 -1.11 -16.19 16.01
C ALA A 191 0.04 -17.12 16.43
N SER A 192 0.40 -18.07 15.56
CA SER A 192 1.37 -19.14 15.81
C SER A 192 2.33 -19.30 14.62
N PRO A 193 3.22 -18.32 14.37
CA PRO A 193 4.12 -18.37 13.22
C PRO A 193 5.09 -19.55 13.31
N SER A 194 5.38 -20.16 12.17
CA SER A 194 6.44 -21.16 12.04
C SER A 194 7.82 -20.50 12.20
N ALA A 195 8.88 -21.29 12.41
CA ALA A 195 10.24 -20.75 12.48
C ALA A 195 10.59 -19.99 11.19
N PRO A 196 11.06 -18.73 11.27
CA PRO A 196 11.42 -17.94 10.09
C PRO A 196 12.73 -18.43 9.47
N THR A 197 12.92 -18.12 8.19
CA THR A 197 14.20 -18.35 7.51
C THR A 197 15.28 -17.44 8.09
N ARG A 198 14.93 -16.20 8.44
CA ARG A 198 15.81 -15.27 9.17
C ARG A 198 15.03 -14.28 10.02
N THR A 199 15.68 -13.76 11.05
CA THR A 199 15.17 -12.70 11.93
C THR A 199 16.12 -11.50 11.85
N LEU A 200 15.55 -10.32 11.67
CA LEU A 200 16.21 -9.02 11.59
C LEU A 200 15.61 -8.14 12.69
N HIS A 201 16.24 -6.99 12.94
CA HIS A 201 15.70 -5.99 13.88
C HIS A 201 15.76 -4.61 13.23
N VAL A 202 14.64 -3.90 13.28
CA VAL A 202 14.57 -2.45 13.04
C VAL A 202 14.53 -1.70 14.36
N THR A 203 14.63 -0.37 14.34
CA THR A 203 14.41 0.42 15.57
C THR A 203 12.95 0.34 16.00
N GLU A 204 12.68 0.44 17.31
CA GLU A 204 11.31 0.52 17.82
C GLU A 204 10.54 1.70 17.22
N THR A 205 11.22 2.82 16.97
CA THR A 205 10.66 3.99 16.26
C THR A 205 10.23 3.64 14.84
N ALA A 206 11.03 2.87 14.09
CA ALA A 206 10.64 2.41 12.76
C ALA A 206 9.45 1.45 12.81
N ALA A 207 9.42 0.50 13.77
CA ALA A 207 8.27 -0.38 13.95
C ALA A 207 7.00 0.42 14.28
N ARG A 208 7.10 1.43 15.15
CA ARG A 208 5.99 2.33 15.51
C ARG A 208 5.50 3.15 14.31
N ASP A 209 6.39 3.62 13.44
CA ASP A 209 6.03 4.27 12.17
C ASP A 209 5.21 3.31 11.27
N LEU A 210 5.63 2.06 11.08
CA LEU A 210 4.84 1.07 10.30
C LEU A 210 3.40 0.94 10.81
N PHE A 211 3.23 0.81 12.13
CA PHE A 211 1.90 0.67 12.73
C PHE A 211 1.10 1.97 12.69
N SER A 212 1.75 3.14 12.77
CA SER A 212 1.10 4.44 12.56
C SER A 212 0.63 4.60 11.11
N ARG A 213 1.44 4.20 10.11
CA ARG A 213 1.03 4.20 8.70
C ARG A 213 -0.14 3.25 8.45
N TRP A 214 -0.18 2.11 9.14
CA TRP A 214 -1.35 1.21 9.09
C TRP A 214 -2.60 1.86 9.66
N THR A 215 -2.54 2.45 10.87
CA THR A 215 -3.74 3.04 11.50
C THR A 215 -4.30 4.24 10.73
N MET A 216 -3.44 5.00 10.04
CA MET A 216 -3.83 6.14 9.18
C MET A 216 -4.41 5.74 7.81
N ALA A 217 -4.15 4.53 7.32
CA ALA A 217 -4.72 4.08 6.04
C ALA A 217 -6.24 3.91 6.16
N ASP A 218 -7.01 4.52 5.25
CA ASP A 218 -8.42 4.14 5.08
C ASP A 218 -8.47 2.73 4.46
N ARG A 219 -9.05 1.79 5.20
CA ARG A 219 -9.17 0.39 4.79
C ARG A 219 -10.62 -0.01 4.53
N SER A 220 -11.55 0.94 4.53
CA SER A 220 -12.98 0.70 4.34
C SER A 220 -13.35 0.29 2.90
N SER A 221 -12.56 0.74 1.93
CA SER A 221 -12.62 0.41 0.50
C SER A 221 -11.95 -0.91 0.11
N LEU A 222 -11.09 -1.47 0.98
CA LEU A 222 -10.14 -2.52 0.60
C LEU A 222 -10.71 -3.94 0.69
N PRO A 223 -10.31 -4.86 -0.22
CA PRO A 223 -9.53 -4.62 -1.44
C PRO A 223 -10.40 -3.99 -2.54
N HIS A 224 -9.82 -3.08 -3.34
CA HIS A 224 -10.52 -2.52 -4.51
C HIS A 224 -10.91 -3.62 -5.50
N SER A 225 -11.97 -3.38 -6.28
CA SER A 225 -12.31 -4.25 -7.39
C SER A 225 -11.22 -4.19 -8.48
N GLY A 226 -10.57 -5.32 -8.73
CA GLY A 226 -9.51 -5.45 -9.73
C GLY A 226 -9.82 -6.58 -10.72
N SER A 227 -9.31 -6.45 -11.95
CA SER A 227 -9.29 -7.56 -12.91
C SER A 227 -8.58 -8.76 -12.29
N GLY A 228 -9.20 -9.94 -12.35
CA GLY A 228 -8.74 -11.13 -11.66
C GLY A 228 -7.34 -11.56 -12.08
N GLY A 229 -6.35 -11.30 -11.23
CA GLY A 229 -5.03 -11.90 -11.30
C GLY A 229 -5.02 -13.27 -10.61
N GLU A 230 -4.10 -14.15 -11.00
CA GLU A 230 -3.92 -15.47 -10.39
C GLU A 230 -3.12 -15.42 -9.07
N CYS A 231 -2.87 -14.22 -8.54
CA CYS A 231 -2.28 -14.05 -7.22
C CYS A 231 -3.36 -14.23 -6.14
N THR A 232 -2.96 -14.66 -4.94
CA THR A 232 -3.76 -14.55 -3.72
C THR A 232 -2.84 -14.18 -2.56
N GLY A 233 -2.40 -12.93 -2.55
CA GLY A 233 -1.66 -12.34 -1.44
C GLY A 233 -2.56 -12.11 -0.23
N ARG A 234 -1.96 -12.09 0.96
CA ARG A 234 -2.63 -11.75 2.23
C ARG A 234 -1.82 -10.70 2.97
N VAL A 235 -2.49 -9.66 3.47
CA VAL A 235 -1.97 -8.81 4.54
C VAL A 235 -2.87 -8.98 5.76
N SER A 236 -2.26 -9.21 6.92
CA SER A 236 -2.93 -9.38 8.20
C SER A 236 -2.30 -8.47 9.24
N PHE A 237 -3.13 -7.75 9.99
CA PHE A 237 -2.71 -6.91 11.10
C PHE A 237 -3.43 -7.32 12.37
N ARG A 238 -2.68 -7.45 13.46
CA ARG A 238 -3.20 -7.61 14.81
C ARG A 238 -2.81 -6.38 15.61
N SER A 239 -3.80 -5.66 16.13
CA SER A 239 -3.64 -4.73 17.25
C SER A 239 -4.14 -5.40 18.53
N CYS A 240 -3.54 -5.06 19.66
CA CYS A 240 -4.05 -5.40 20.98
C CYS A 240 -4.24 -4.10 21.77
N ALA A 241 -5.44 -3.90 22.30
CA ALA A 241 -5.76 -2.83 23.24
C ALA A 241 -6.16 -3.50 24.57
N ASP A 242 -5.48 -3.12 25.65
CA ASP A 242 -5.49 -3.81 26.95
C ASP A 242 -5.33 -5.35 26.83
N VAL A 243 -6.45 -6.07 26.97
CA VAL A 243 -6.57 -7.54 26.99
C VAL A 243 -7.20 -8.09 25.70
N SER A 244 -7.69 -7.22 24.82
CA SER A 244 -8.42 -7.61 23.61
C SER A 244 -7.58 -7.39 22.37
N CYS A 245 -7.47 -8.41 21.51
CA CYS A 245 -6.75 -8.29 20.25
C CYS A 245 -7.71 -8.43 19.07
N ARG A 246 -7.72 -7.42 18.20
CA ARG A 246 -8.45 -7.46 16.93
C ARG A 246 -7.48 -7.91 15.84
N VAL A 247 -7.94 -8.80 14.95
CA VAL A 247 -7.22 -9.15 13.73
C VAL A 247 -8.02 -8.64 12.54
N GLU A 248 -7.38 -7.82 11.72
CA GLU A 248 -7.85 -7.42 10.40
C GLU A 248 -7.06 -8.21 9.35
N SER A 249 -7.68 -8.55 8.22
CA SER A 249 -6.99 -9.26 7.14
C SER A 249 -7.65 -8.98 5.80
N PHE A 250 -6.82 -8.71 4.79
CA PHE A 250 -7.23 -8.43 3.42
C PHE A 250 -6.52 -9.41 2.50
N TYR A 251 -7.27 -9.97 1.56
CA TYR A 251 -6.75 -10.80 0.47
C TYR A 251 -6.71 -9.95 -0.80
N PHE A 252 -5.66 -10.10 -1.61
CA PHE A 252 -5.46 -9.29 -2.81
C PHE A 252 -4.84 -10.12 -3.94
N ASN A 253 -5.29 -9.87 -5.16
CA ASN A 253 -4.91 -10.63 -6.35
C ASN A 253 -3.94 -9.85 -7.26
N ASN A 254 -3.78 -8.55 -7.02
CA ASN A 254 -2.71 -7.71 -7.55
C ASN A 254 -2.42 -6.57 -6.57
N ALA A 255 -1.24 -5.95 -6.66
CA ALA A 255 -0.84 -4.91 -5.73
C ALA A 255 -1.65 -3.59 -5.86
N ALA A 256 -2.31 -3.35 -7.00
CA ALA A 256 -3.14 -2.16 -7.20
C ALA A 256 -4.47 -2.22 -6.44
N GLN A 257 -4.94 -3.41 -6.03
CA GLN A 257 -6.12 -3.54 -5.17
C GLN A 257 -5.92 -3.01 -3.74
N LEU A 258 -4.69 -2.69 -3.37
CA LEU A 258 -4.32 -2.11 -2.08
C LEU A 258 -3.81 -0.66 -2.20
N ALA A 259 -3.78 -0.12 -3.42
CA ALA A 259 -3.29 1.22 -3.71
C ALA A 259 -4.48 2.17 -3.98
N PRO A 260 -4.41 3.43 -3.53
CA PRO A 260 -3.27 4.08 -2.88
C PRO A 260 -3.11 3.79 -1.37
N GLU A 261 -4.13 3.24 -0.69
CA GLU A 261 -4.27 3.38 0.76
C GLU A 261 -3.22 2.63 1.58
N LEU A 262 -2.70 1.49 1.12
CA LEU A 262 -1.59 0.78 1.76
C LEU A 262 -0.22 1.08 1.14
N ASP A 263 -0.10 2.01 0.19
CA ASP A 263 1.21 2.40 -0.33
C ASP A 263 2.12 3.00 0.76
N PRO A 264 1.67 3.86 1.70
CA PRO A 264 2.50 4.30 2.82
C PRO A 264 3.08 3.13 3.64
N VAL A 265 2.28 2.10 3.86
CA VAL A 265 2.66 0.87 4.57
C VAL A 265 3.66 0.05 3.76
N ARG A 266 3.45 -0.12 2.44
CA ARG A 266 4.38 -0.84 1.55
C ARG A 266 5.73 -0.13 1.45
N MET A 267 5.72 1.19 1.29
CA MET A 267 6.93 2.01 1.16
C MET A 267 7.80 1.96 2.42
N TRP A 268 7.22 1.73 3.61
CA TRP A 268 7.99 1.48 4.83
C TRP A 268 8.97 0.30 4.69
N PHE A 269 8.56 -0.79 4.01
CA PHE A 269 9.44 -1.95 3.82
C PHE A 269 10.59 -1.63 2.86
N GLU A 270 10.33 -0.86 1.81
CA GLU A 270 11.38 -0.35 0.91
C GLU A 270 12.36 0.55 1.68
N ASP A 271 11.86 1.50 2.47
CA ASP A 271 12.66 2.45 3.24
C ASP A 271 13.52 1.76 4.33
N ASN A 272 12.97 0.76 5.05
CA ASN A 272 13.61 0.16 6.24
C ASN A 272 14.31 -1.18 5.99
N LEU A 273 13.99 -1.89 4.90
CA LEU A 273 14.56 -3.20 4.55
C LEU A 273 15.29 -3.18 3.21
N ALA A 274 15.66 -2.01 2.66
CA ALA A 274 16.30 -1.84 1.35
C ALA A 274 17.46 -2.80 1.00
N SER A 275 18.20 -3.31 2.00
CA SER A 275 19.30 -4.25 1.83
C SER A 275 18.89 -5.73 1.77
N GLU A 276 17.61 -6.05 1.96
CA GLU A 276 17.10 -7.42 2.08
C GLU A 276 16.70 -8.07 0.75
N THR A 277 16.50 -9.39 0.77
CA THR A 277 15.96 -10.11 -0.38
C THR A 277 14.51 -9.70 -0.65
N ARG A 278 14.06 -9.83 -1.91
CA ARG A 278 12.67 -9.54 -2.36
C ARG A 278 11.59 -10.17 -1.48
N SER A 279 11.88 -11.30 -0.82
CA SER A 279 11.01 -11.94 0.18
C SER A 279 10.58 -11.01 1.32
N ALA A 280 11.38 -10.01 1.67
CA ALA A 280 11.10 -9.02 2.70
C ALA A 280 10.28 -7.80 2.20
N HIS A 281 10.01 -7.71 0.89
CA HIS A 281 9.41 -6.55 0.22
C HIS A 281 8.02 -6.85 -0.33
N PRO A 282 6.93 -6.51 0.39
CA PRO A 282 5.57 -6.79 -0.05
C PRO A 282 5.19 -6.12 -1.37
N ALA A 283 5.89 -5.05 -1.78
CA ALA A 283 5.67 -4.43 -3.08
C ALA A 283 6.08 -5.31 -4.27
N THR A 284 6.86 -6.38 -4.04
CA THR A 284 7.16 -7.41 -5.04
C THR A 284 6.14 -8.54 -5.09
N TYR A 285 5.27 -8.65 -4.07
CA TYR A 285 4.23 -9.67 -4.03
C TYR A 285 3.14 -9.29 -5.04
N CYS A 286 2.67 -10.26 -5.82
CA CYS A 286 1.68 -10.03 -6.89
C CYS A 286 2.09 -9.00 -7.96
N ARG A 287 3.40 -8.88 -8.23
CA ARG A 287 3.89 -8.36 -9.52
C ARG A 287 3.96 -9.51 -10.52
N PHE A 288 3.10 -9.44 -11.54
CA PHE A 288 3.20 -10.18 -12.80
C PHE A 288 3.79 -9.26 -13.87
#